data_AF-A0A2I0ATA7-F1
#
_entry.id   AF-A0A2I0ATA7-F1
#
_cell.length_a   1.000
_cell.length_b   1.000
_cell.length_c   1.000
_cell.angle_alpha   90.00
_cell.angle_beta   90.00
_cell.angle_gamma   90.00
#
_symmetry.space_group_name_H-M   'P 1'
#
loop_
_entity.id
_entity.type
_entity.pdbx_description
1 polymer ?
#
loop_
_entity_poly.entity_id
_entity_poly.type
_entity_poly.pdbx_seq_one_letter_code
_entity_poly.pdbx_strand_id
1 'polypeptide(L)'
;MAENLLGFLQRHFEDVKEHWKRNFAFLDFYKKTLGWENPLPKWIDADVEEFIASDPVYGPQLKALREARKYAIVGAFVGAAHLGGISFKYSKSPHGVVLATGFGALCGGVFGAEVAEHVKQLYKVDKHGANLRFLYWWEDKVRGDSLETRLVFELTRNQLEILELNHDTRFLFS
;
A
#
# COMPACT_ATOMS: atom_id res chain seq x y z
N MET A 1 5.62 12.74 -46.26
CA MET A 1 4.99 11.47 -45.83
C MET A 1 5.41 11.08 -44.40
N ALA A 2 6.70 11.13 -44.05
CA ALA A 2 7.19 10.82 -42.69
C ALA A 2 6.65 11.77 -41.59
N GLU A 3 6.50 13.07 -41.88
CA GLU A 3 5.98 14.05 -40.91
C GLU A 3 4.52 13.79 -40.51
N ASN A 4 3.68 13.32 -41.45
CA ASN A 4 2.29 12.98 -41.16
C ASN A 4 2.17 11.72 -40.28
N LEU A 5 3.12 10.78 -40.40
CA LEU A 5 3.14 9.54 -39.62
C LEU A 5 3.65 9.78 -38.20
N LEU A 6 4.68 10.60 -38.02
CA LEU A 6 5.17 11.02 -36.72
C LEU A 6 4.13 11.86 -35.96
N GLY A 7 3.47 12.81 -36.64
CA GLY A 7 2.39 13.59 -36.05
C GLY A 7 1.18 12.75 -35.66
N PHE A 8 0.85 11.68 -36.41
CA PHE A 8 -0.22 10.74 -36.08
C PHE A 8 0.14 9.85 -34.89
N LEU A 9 1.35 9.28 -34.86
CA LEU A 9 1.84 8.46 -33.74
C LEU A 9 1.96 9.26 -32.44
N GLN A 10 2.38 10.53 -32.52
CA GLN A 10 2.47 11.40 -31.34
C GLN A 10 1.09 11.70 -30.74
N ARG A 11 0.09 12.00 -31.57
CA ARG A 11 -1.30 12.19 -31.10
C ARG A 11 -1.88 10.92 -30.48
N HIS A 12 -1.69 9.78 -31.13
CA HIS A 12 -2.14 8.50 -30.58
C HIS A 12 -1.45 8.14 -29.27
N PHE A 13 -0.17 8.46 -29.13
CA PHE A 13 0.55 8.25 -27.89
C PHE A 13 0.04 9.19 -26.78
N GLU A 14 -0.27 10.44 -27.10
CA GLU A 14 -0.91 11.38 -26.16
C GLU A 14 -2.31 10.94 -25.75
N ASP A 15 -3.14 10.47 -26.68
CA ASP A 15 -4.48 9.95 -26.40
C ASP A 15 -4.42 8.70 -25.51
N VAL A 16 -3.50 7.78 -25.79
CA VAL A 16 -3.26 6.59 -24.95
C VAL A 16 -2.76 7.02 -23.58
N LYS A 17 -1.83 7.98 -23.52
CA LYS A 17 -1.30 8.51 -22.26
C LYS A 17 -2.39 9.18 -21.44
N GLU A 18 -3.27 9.98 -22.03
CA GLU A 18 -4.41 10.60 -21.36
C GLU A 18 -5.45 9.57 -20.93
N HIS A 19 -5.74 8.58 -21.78
CA HIS A 19 -6.63 7.47 -21.46
C HIS A 19 -6.14 6.69 -20.24
N TRP A 20 -4.85 6.36 -20.20
CA TRP A 20 -4.22 5.70 -19.06
C TRP A 20 -4.14 6.61 -17.84
N LYS A 21 -3.85 7.91 -17.99
CA LYS A 21 -3.83 8.88 -16.87
C LYS A 21 -5.21 9.02 -16.23
N ARG A 22 -6.28 9.03 -17.03
CA ARG A 22 -7.67 9.05 -16.55
C ARG A 22 -8.05 7.75 -15.85
N ASN A 23 -7.62 6.60 -16.37
CA ASN A 23 -7.83 5.31 -15.71
C ASN A 23 -7.00 5.17 -14.43
N PHE A 24 -5.84 5.82 -14.33
CA PHE A 24 -5.01 5.89 -13.14
C PHE A 24 -5.40 7.01 -12.16
N ALA A 25 -6.48 7.76 -12.40
CA ALA A 25 -6.94 8.82 -11.49
C ALA A 25 -7.27 8.28 -10.08
N PHE A 26 -7.55 6.98 -9.92
CA PHE A 26 -7.68 6.36 -8.60
C PHE A 26 -6.39 6.48 -7.75
N LEU A 27 -5.21 6.62 -8.38
CA LEU A 27 -3.94 6.83 -7.68
C LEU A 27 -3.84 8.22 -7.05
N ASP A 28 -4.55 9.23 -7.56
CA ASP A 28 -4.60 10.55 -6.93
C ASP A 28 -5.34 10.49 -5.57
N PHE A 29 -6.21 9.51 -5.34
CA PHE A 29 -6.77 9.25 -4.00
C PHE A 29 -5.72 8.65 -3.06
N TYR A 30 -4.81 7.82 -3.57
CA TYR A 30 -3.67 7.30 -2.81
C TYR A 30 -2.58 8.35 -2.57
N LYS A 31 -2.50 9.43 -3.36
CA LYS A 31 -1.59 10.56 -3.07
C LYS A 31 -1.86 11.21 -1.73
N LYS A 32 -3.10 11.21 -1.23
CA LYS A 32 -3.39 11.72 0.12
C LYS A 32 -2.75 10.85 1.21
N THR A 33 -2.74 9.53 1.01
CA THR A 33 -2.08 8.57 1.90
C THR A 33 -0.56 8.46 1.69
N LEU A 34 -0.06 8.82 0.50
CA LEU A 34 1.36 8.73 0.10
C LEU A 34 2.09 10.09 0.14
N GLY A 35 1.38 11.19 0.34
CA GLY A 35 1.91 12.57 0.31
C GLY A 35 2.56 13.01 1.61
N TRP A 36 3.11 12.08 2.38
CA TRP A 36 3.80 12.38 3.63
C TRP A 36 5.26 12.77 3.33
N GLU A 37 5.75 13.87 3.90
CA GLU A 37 7.15 14.30 3.76
C GLU A 37 8.14 13.31 4.39
N ASN A 38 7.67 12.49 5.33
CA ASN A 38 8.43 11.38 5.91
C ASN A 38 7.71 10.06 5.64
N PRO A 39 8.42 8.96 5.31
CA PRO A 39 7.79 7.68 5.05
C PRO A 39 7.02 7.23 6.29
N LEU A 40 5.71 7.03 6.12
CA LEU A 40 4.85 6.41 7.12
C LEU A 40 5.48 5.11 7.63
N PRO A 41 5.48 4.85 8.95
CA PRO A 41 5.85 3.54 9.46
C PRO A 41 4.94 2.50 8.80
N LYS A 42 5.57 1.46 8.26
CA LYS A 42 4.84 0.32 7.66
C LYS A 42 3.95 -0.28 8.74
N TRP A 43 2.64 -0.40 8.47
CA TRP A 43 1.73 -1.08 9.40
C TRP A 43 2.27 -2.47 9.75
N ILE A 44 2.10 -2.87 11.00
CA ILE A 44 2.51 -4.18 11.51
C ILE A 44 1.27 -5.07 11.59
N ASP A 45 1.45 -6.39 11.57
CA ASP A 45 0.35 -7.34 11.74
C ASP A 45 -0.41 -7.15 13.08
N ALA A 46 0.21 -6.49 14.07
CA ALA A 46 -0.45 -6.08 15.31
C ALA A 46 -1.51 -4.99 15.10
N ASP A 47 -1.26 -3.97 14.27
CA ASP A 47 -2.23 -2.90 13.98
C ASP A 47 -3.47 -3.45 13.26
N VAL A 48 -3.28 -4.55 12.56
CA VAL A 48 -4.34 -5.28 11.87
C VAL A 48 -5.24 -6.00 12.84
N GLU A 49 -4.66 -6.71 13.80
CA GLU A 49 -5.40 -7.43 14.83
C GLU A 49 -6.13 -6.44 15.74
N GLU A 50 -5.53 -5.29 16.02
CA GLU A 50 -6.16 -4.19 16.73
C GLU A 50 -7.35 -3.61 15.97
N PHE A 51 -7.23 -3.41 14.65
CA PHE A 51 -8.36 -3.00 13.83
C PHE A 51 -9.47 -4.06 13.75
N ILE A 52 -9.09 -5.34 13.69
CA ILE A 52 -10.06 -6.45 13.70
C ILE A 52 -10.80 -6.51 15.05
N ALA A 53 -10.11 -6.19 16.14
CA ALA A 53 -10.68 -6.14 17.48
C ALA A 53 -11.54 -4.89 17.71
N SER A 54 -11.20 -3.75 17.10
CA SER A 54 -11.91 -2.49 17.29
C SER A 54 -13.16 -2.36 16.41
N ASP A 55 -13.13 -2.85 15.17
CA ASP A 55 -14.23 -2.68 14.20
C ASP A 55 -15.00 -4.00 13.92
N PRO A 56 -16.23 -4.17 14.45
CA PRO A 56 -17.01 -5.40 14.29
C PRO A 56 -17.58 -5.61 12.88
N VAL A 57 -17.67 -4.54 12.07
CA VAL A 57 -18.26 -4.59 10.73
C VAL A 57 -17.20 -4.84 9.64
N TYR A 58 -16.07 -4.14 9.69
CA TYR A 58 -15.01 -4.21 8.69
C TYR A 58 -13.83 -5.12 9.09
N GLY A 59 -13.68 -5.45 10.37
CA GLY A 59 -12.64 -6.35 10.87
C GLY A 59 -12.71 -7.76 10.26
N PRO A 60 -13.85 -8.46 10.34
CA PRO A 60 -14.00 -9.79 9.73
C PRO A 60 -13.75 -9.80 8.22
N GLN A 61 -14.13 -8.70 7.54
CA GLN A 61 -13.91 -8.51 6.11
C GLN A 61 -12.42 -8.36 5.78
N LEU A 62 -11.69 -7.58 6.58
CA LEU A 62 -10.25 -7.39 6.42
C LEU A 62 -9.46 -8.69 6.69
N LYS A 63 -9.91 -9.50 7.66
CA LYS A 63 -9.32 -10.82 7.93
C LYS A 63 -9.50 -11.77 6.74
N ALA A 64 -10.72 -11.84 6.21
CA ALA A 64 -11.01 -12.68 5.05
C ALA A 64 -10.21 -12.23 3.80
N LEU A 65 -10.02 -10.92 3.61
CA LEU A 65 -9.17 -10.36 2.54
C LEU A 65 -7.69 -10.74 2.71
N ARG A 66 -7.15 -10.70 3.94
CA ARG A 66 -5.77 -11.11 4.20
C ARG A 66 -5.56 -12.60 3.95
N GLU A 67 -6.53 -13.42 4.33
CA GLU A 67 -6.50 -14.85 4.00
C GLU A 67 -6.59 -15.07 2.49
N ALA A 68 -7.48 -14.35 1.78
CA ALA A 68 -7.60 -14.41 0.32
C ALA A 68 -6.31 -14.00 -0.41
N ARG A 69 -5.60 -12.99 0.10
CA ARG A 69 -4.31 -12.54 -0.46
C ARG A 69 -3.25 -13.65 -0.42
N LYS A 70 -3.26 -14.53 0.59
CA LYS A 70 -2.32 -15.67 0.66
C LYS A 70 -2.55 -16.63 -0.52
N TYR A 71 -3.80 -16.89 -0.89
CA TYR A 71 -4.13 -17.73 -2.05
C TYR A 71 -3.71 -17.10 -3.37
N ALA A 72 -3.88 -15.78 -3.54
CA ALA A 72 -3.40 -15.06 -4.71
C ALA A 72 -1.86 -15.12 -4.81
N ILE A 73 -1.15 -14.96 -3.69
CA ILE A 73 0.32 -15.08 -3.65
C ILE A 73 0.75 -16.49 -4.02
N VAL A 74 0.12 -17.52 -3.46
CA VAL A 74 0.40 -18.92 -3.79
C VAL A 74 0.13 -19.18 -5.27
N GLY A 75 -1.00 -18.71 -5.79
CA GLY A 75 -1.35 -18.82 -7.20
C GLY A 75 -0.31 -18.14 -8.10
N ALA A 76 0.16 -16.95 -7.73
CA ALA A 76 1.20 -16.25 -8.45
C ALA A 76 2.52 -17.04 -8.45
N PHE A 77 2.95 -17.58 -7.31
CA PHE A 77 4.16 -18.42 -7.26
C PHE A 77 4.04 -19.68 -8.09
N VAL A 78 2.90 -20.36 -8.02
CA VAL A 78 2.64 -21.58 -8.81
C VAL A 78 2.63 -21.25 -10.31
N GLY A 79 1.94 -20.19 -10.73
CA GLY A 79 1.90 -19.75 -12.12
C GLY A 79 3.27 -19.29 -12.64
N ALA A 80 4.02 -18.55 -11.83
CA ALA A 80 5.38 -18.11 -12.12
C ALA A 80 6.34 -19.29 -12.26
N ALA A 81 6.29 -20.25 -11.33
CA ALA A 81 7.11 -21.45 -11.38
C ALA A 81 6.74 -22.34 -12.58
N HIS A 82 5.44 -22.43 -12.92
CA HIS A 82 4.98 -23.24 -14.04
C HIS A 82 5.44 -22.67 -15.39
N LEU A 83 5.10 -21.42 -15.69
CA LEU A 83 5.47 -20.77 -16.95
C LEU A 83 6.96 -20.42 -17.02
N GLY A 84 7.56 -20.02 -15.89
CA GLY A 84 9.00 -19.82 -15.75
C GLY A 84 9.79 -21.12 -15.94
N GLY A 85 9.33 -22.24 -15.39
CA GLY A 85 9.96 -23.55 -15.54
C GLY A 85 9.89 -24.09 -16.98
N ILE A 86 8.73 -23.97 -17.63
CA ILE A 86 8.55 -24.37 -19.04
C ILE A 86 9.42 -23.50 -19.95
N SER A 87 9.40 -22.18 -19.76
CA SER A 87 10.23 -21.26 -20.56
C SER A 87 11.73 -21.48 -20.33
N PHE A 88 12.17 -21.79 -19.12
CA PHE A 88 13.58 -22.10 -18.84
C PHE A 88 14.03 -23.38 -19.55
N LYS A 89 13.17 -24.40 -19.57
CA LYS A 89 13.46 -25.69 -20.22
C LYS A 89 13.54 -25.59 -21.75
N TYR A 90 12.66 -24.81 -22.39
CA TYR A 90 12.56 -24.76 -23.86
C TYR A 90 13.21 -23.53 -24.51
N SER A 91 13.12 -22.35 -23.89
CA SER A 91 13.52 -21.09 -24.55
C SER A 91 15.02 -20.83 -24.47
N LYS A 92 15.71 -21.30 -23.41
CA LYS A 92 17.13 -21.01 -23.09
C LYS A 92 17.53 -19.52 -23.17
N SER A 93 16.56 -18.61 -23.34
CA SER A 93 16.76 -17.18 -23.46
C SER A 93 16.37 -16.49 -22.15
N PRO A 94 17.26 -15.70 -21.52
CA PRO A 94 16.98 -15.09 -20.22
C PRO A 94 15.80 -14.11 -20.28
N HIS A 95 15.63 -13.39 -21.39
CA HIS A 95 14.53 -12.46 -21.59
C HIS A 95 13.16 -13.16 -21.67
N GLY A 96 13.09 -14.33 -22.33
CA GLY A 96 11.85 -15.10 -22.44
C GLY A 96 11.43 -15.69 -21.10
N VAL A 97 12.38 -16.12 -20.27
CA VAL A 97 12.11 -16.65 -18.93
C VAL A 97 11.57 -15.58 -18.00
N VAL A 98 12.14 -14.38 -18.02
CA VAL A 98 11.66 -13.26 -17.19
C VAL A 98 10.22 -12.88 -17.55
N LEU A 99 9.94 -12.73 -18.85
CA LEU A 99 8.58 -12.38 -19.30
C LEU A 99 7.57 -13.50 -19.01
N ALA A 100 7.92 -14.76 -19.24
CA ALA A 100 7.03 -15.89 -18.97
C ALA A 100 6.78 -16.08 -17.47
N THR A 101 7.80 -15.88 -16.63
CA THR A 101 7.65 -15.91 -15.17
C THR A 101 6.74 -14.78 -14.70
N GLY A 102 6.93 -13.56 -15.22
CA GLY A 102 6.08 -12.41 -14.90
C GLY A 102 4.63 -12.63 -15.32
N PHE A 103 4.40 -13.11 -16.55
CA PHE A 103 3.07 -13.43 -17.04
C PHE A 103 2.41 -14.55 -16.23
N GLY A 104 3.17 -15.59 -15.88
CA GLY A 104 2.68 -16.66 -15.03
C GLY A 104 2.33 -16.21 -13.62
N ALA A 105 3.10 -15.28 -13.05
CA ALA A 105 2.76 -14.67 -11.77
C ALA A 105 1.44 -13.91 -11.84
N LEU A 106 1.21 -13.16 -12.92
CA LEU A 106 -0.03 -12.41 -13.13
C LEU A 106 -1.23 -13.34 -13.26
N CYS A 107 -1.20 -14.28 -14.21
CA CYS A 107 -2.32 -15.20 -14.44
C CYS A 107 -2.58 -16.11 -13.24
N GLY A 108 -1.53 -16.63 -12.62
CA GLY A 108 -1.64 -17.44 -11.42
C GLY A 108 -2.18 -16.65 -10.22
N GLY A 109 -1.79 -15.39 -10.08
CA GLY A 109 -2.28 -14.50 -9.04
C GLY A 109 -3.78 -14.18 -9.19
N VAL A 110 -4.23 -13.91 -10.42
CA VAL A 110 -5.65 -13.69 -10.74
C VAL A 110 -6.45 -14.96 -10.46
N PHE A 111 -6.00 -16.11 -10.94
CA PHE A 111 -6.68 -17.38 -10.71
C PHE A 111 -6.74 -17.75 -9.22
N GLY A 112 -5.64 -17.51 -8.48
CA GLY A 112 -5.59 -17.70 -7.03
C GLY A 112 -6.54 -16.76 -6.27
N ALA A 113 -6.73 -15.54 -6.75
CA ALA A 113 -7.72 -14.61 -6.20
C ALA A 113 -9.15 -15.09 -6.47
N GLU A 114 -9.44 -15.60 -7.67
CA GLU A 114 -10.76 -16.13 -8.05
C GLU A 114 -11.14 -17.37 -7.21
N VAL A 115 -10.20 -18.30 -7.03
CA VAL A 115 -10.38 -19.45 -6.14
C VAL A 115 -10.66 -19.00 -4.71
N ALA A 116 -9.96 -17.98 -4.22
CA ALA A 116 -10.22 -17.42 -2.90
C ALA A 116 -11.61 -16.79 -2.78
N GLU A 117 -12.10 -16.14 -3.85
CA GLU A 117 -13.44 -15.56 -3.89
C GLU A 117 -14.54 -16.62 -3.77
N HIS A 118 -14.37 -17.75 -4.46
CA HIS A 118 -15.29 -18.87 -4.37
C HIS A 118 -15.23 -19.60 -3.02
N VAL A 119 -14.04 -19.81 -2.47
CA VAL A 119 -13.85 -20.52 -1.20
C VAL A 119 -14.31 -19.69 0.00
N LYS A 120 -14.09 -18.37 -0.01
CA LYS A 120 -14.38 -17.48 1.13
C LYS A 120 -15.63 -16.63 0.94
N GLN A 121 -16.40 -16.87 -0.12
CA GLN A 121 -17.63 -16.12 -0.46
C GLN A 121 -17.42 -14.60 -0.44
N LEU A 122 -16.26 -14.16 -0.91
CA LEU A 122 -15.81 -12.76 -0.84
C LEU A 122 -16.65 -11.82 -1.73
N TYR A 123 -17.58 -12.36 -2.53
CA TYR A 123 -18.54 -11.61 -3.35
C TYR A 123 -19.56 -10.81 -2.52
N LYS A 124 -19.75 -11.15 -1.23
CA LYS A 124 -20.65 -10.40 -0.31
C LYS A 124 -19.96 -9.25 0.42
N VAL A 125 -18.66 -9.04 0.20
CA VAL A 125 -17.81 -8.15 0.99
C VAL A 125 -17.29 -7.01 0.12
N ASP A 126 -17.42 -5.78 0.60
CA ASP A 126 -16.80 -4.62 -0.05
C ASP A 126 -15.30 -4.55 0.27
N LYS A 127 -14.51 -5.10 -0.66
CA LYS A 127 -13.05 -5.21 -0.53
C LYS A 127 -12.36 -3.85 -0.53
N HIS A 128 -12.92 -2.88 -1.24
CA HIS A 128 -12.34 -1.54 -1.34
C HIS A 128 -12.74 -0.69 -0.14
N GLY A 129 -14.00 -0.78 0.29
CA GLY A 129 -14.48 -0.13 1.51
C GLY A 129 -13.73 -0.57 2.78
N ALA A 130 -13.51 -1.87 2.97
CA ALA A 130 -12.81 -2.38 4.15
C ALA A 130 -11.33 -1.96 4.20
N ASN A 131 -10.63 -1.96 3.05
CA ASN A 131 -9.24 -1.51 2.99
C ASN A 131 -9.13 0.02 3.21
N LEU A 132 -10.03 0.80 2.62
CA LEU A 132 -10.06 2.26 2.82
C LEU A 132 -10.36 2.62 4.28
N ARG A 133 -11.28 1.91 4.92
CA ARG A 133 -11.61 2.14 6.33
C ARG A 133 -10.43 1.82 7.26
N PHE A 134 -9.71 0.73 6.99
CA PHE A 134 -8.46 0.41 7.70
C PHE A 134 -7.40 1.51 7.50
N LEU A 135 -7.24 2.01 6.27
CA LEU A 135 -6.28 3.08 5.97
C LEU A 135 -6.60 4.37 6.73
N TYR A 136 -7.88 4.77 6.78
CA TYR A 136 -8.29 5.97 7.53
C TYR A 136 -8.13 5.80 9.04
N TRP A 137 -8.52 4.65 9.60
CA TRP A 137 -8.29 4.37 11.02
C TRP A 137 -6.80 4.38 11.37
N TRP A 138 -5.95 3.81 10.49
CA TRP A 138 -4.52 3.77 10.71
C TRP A 138 -3.88 5.17 10.65
N GLU A 139 -4.30 6.00 9.69
CA GLU A 139 -3.87 7.40 9.60
C GLU A 139 -4.21 8.19 10.87
N ASP A 140 -5.44 8.03 11.38
CA ASP A 140 -5.88 8.70 12.60
C ASP A 140 -5.08 8.24 13.83
N LYS A 141 -4.77 6.94 13.95
CA LYS A 141 -3.94 6.38 15.04
C LYS A 141 -2.52 6.96 15.02
N VAL A 142 -1.83 6.91 13.88
CA VAL A 142 -0.45 7.44 13.74
C VAL A 142 -0.41 8.93 14.03
N ARG A 143 -1.41 9.68 13.56
CA ARG A 143 -1.49 11.13 13.77
C ARG A 143 -1.79 11.46 15.24
N GLY A 144 -2.63 10.68 15.91
CA GLY A 144 -2.89 10.77 17.35
C GLY A 144 -1.62 10.57 18.18
N ASP A 145 -0.91 9.46 17.96
CA ASP A 145 0.35 9.15 18.65
C ASP A 145 1.42 10.22 18.41
N SER A 146 1.52 10.74 17.17
CA SER A 146 2.46 11.80 16.82
C SER A 146 2.17 13.12 17.53
N LEU A 147 0.89 13.49 17.66
CA LEU A 147 0.47 14.71 18.35
C LEU A 147 0.69 14.61 19.87
N GLU A 148 0.35 13.48 20.49
CA GLU A 148 0.59 13.25 21.92
C GLU A 148 2.08 13.26 22.24
N THR A 149 2.90 12.58 21.43
CA THR A 149 4.36 12.57 21.61
C THR A 149 4.94 13.97 21.49
N ARG A 150 4.48 14.76 20.51
CA ARG A 150 4.94 16.13 20.31
C ARG A 150 4.55 17.06 21.46
N LEU A 151 3.33 16.92 21.99
CA LEU A 151 2.88 17.69 23.16
C LEU A 151 3.68 17.35 24.42
N VAL A 152 3.97 16.06 24.66
CA VAL A 152 4.82 15.63 25.78
C VAL A 152 6.24 16.19 25.65
N PHE A 153 6.81 16.18 24.44
CA PHE A 153 8.12 16.79 24.16
C PHE A 153 8.12 18.32 24.37
N GLU A 154 7.08 19.03 23.95
CA GLU A 154 6.99 20.49 24.15
C GLU A 154 6.76 20.84 25.63
N LEU A 155 5.94 20.08 26.34
CA LEU A 155 5.74 20.25 27.79
C LEU A 155 7.02 19.99 28.60
N THR A 156 7.75 18.93 28.26
CA THR A 156 9.03 18.61 28.94
C THR A 156 10.13 19.62 28.62
N ARG A 157 10.20 20.11 27.37
CA ARG A 157 11.12 21.19 26.99
C ARG A 157 10.81 22.47 27.75
N ASN A 158 9.54 22.88 27.80
CA ASN A 158 9.13 24.07 28.54
C ASN A 158 9.41 23.94 30.05
N GLN A 159 9.23 22.76 30.63
CA GLN A 159 9.59 22.48 32.03
C GLN A 159 11.10 22.60 32.29
N LEU A 160 11.94 22.12 31.38
CA LEU A 160 13.40 22.22 31.47
C LEU A 160 13.89 23.68 31.35
N GLU A 161 13.35 24.46 30.42
CA GLU A 161 13.70 25.89 30.28
C GLU A 161 13.32 26.70 31.55
N ILE A 162 12.19 26.39 32.18
CA ILE A 162 11.78 27.02 33.45
C ILE A 162 12.74 26.65 34.60
N LEU A 163 13.25 25.42 34.62
CA LEU A 163 14.21 24.97 35.64
C LEU A 163 15.59 25.61 35.44
N GLU A 164 16.07 25.75 34.20
CA GLU A 164 17.33 26.44 33.89
C GLU A 164 17.26 27.93 34.27
N LEU A 165 16.16 28.62 33.93
CA LEU A 165 15.95 30.03 34.31
C LEU A 165 15.87 30.24 35.84
N ASN A 166 15.32 29.28 36.58
CA ASN A 166 15.27 29.32 38.06
C ASN A 166 16.63 29.00 38.71
N HIS A 167 17.52 28.31 37.99
CA HIS A 167 18.88 28.06 38.44
C HIS A 167 19.75 29.32 38.27
N ASP A 168 19.67 30.00 37.12
CA ASP A 168 20.44 31.23 36.86
C ASP A 168 20.00 32.42 37.73
N THR A 169 18.72 32.52 38.05
CA THR A 169 18.22 33.58 38.96
C THR A 169 18.65 33.40 40.41
N ARG A 170 18.98 32.18 40.87
CA ARG A 170 19.55 31.97 42.21
C ARG A 170 21.01 32.39 42.34
N PHE A 171 21.76 32.41 41.24
CA PHE A 171 23.15 32.90 41.23
C PHE A 171 23.26 34.43 41.19
N LEU A 172 22.20 35.13 40.78
CA LEU A 172 22.18 36.60 40.75
C LEU A 172 21.75 37.24 42.10
N PHE A 173 21.29 36.44 43.06
CA PHE A 173 20.84 36.91 44.38
C PHE A 173 21.64 36.32 45.57
N SER A 174 22.79 35.69 45.32
CA SER A 174 23.77 35.26 46.34
C SER A 174 25.07 36.03 46.20
#